data_AF-A0A7S3M3P1-F1
#
_entry.id   AF-A0A7S3M3P1-F1
#
_cell.length_a   1.000
_cell.length_b   1.000
_cell.length_c   1.000
_cell.angle_alpha   90.00
_cell.angle_beta   90.00
_cell.angle_gamma   90.00
#
_symmetry.space_group_name_H-M   'P 1'
#
loop_
_entity.id
_entity.type
_entity.pdbx_description
1 polymer ?
#
loop_
_entity_poly.entity_id
_entity_poly.type
_entity_poly.pdbx_seq_one_letter_code
_entity_poly.pdbx_strand_id
1 'polypeptide(L)'
;VEAKRQQEAKRKVLEAEAKRKADAEAKKAAEEEEAKKKSAEDEANKAEGGEEKRKLFATDGTGRNVKAKTSAGEKSKPVIGGYFEGQTVYAAKNITVKGQIVVKNHAVGTVVGPSETNPSQRIAVQFAKRE
;
A
#
# COMPACT_ATOMS: atom_id res chain seq x y z
N VAL A 1 -33.37 -18.60 51.52
CA VAL A 1 -33.45 -18.08 50.12
C VAL A 1 -32.24 -17.22 49.75
N GLU A 2 -31.71 -16.40 50.67
CA GLU A 2 -30.57 -15.51 50.39
C GLU A 2 -29.25 -16.23 50.12
N ALA A 3 -28.92 -17.31 50.83
CA ALA A 3 -27.68 -18.08 50.61
C ALA A 3 -27.59 -18.64 49.17
N LYS A 4 -28.73 -19.07 48.59
CA LYS A 4 -28.79 -19.58 47.21
C LYS A 4 -28.58 -18.45 46.19
N ARG A 5 -29.08 -17.25 46.46
CA ARG A 5 -28.85 -16.05 45.63
C ARG A 5 -27.40 -15.58 45.68
N GLN A 6 -26.76 -15.65 46.85
CA GLN A 6 -25.33 -15.30 47.00
C GLN A 6 -24.42 -16.30 46.26
N GLN A 7 -24.75 -17.60 46.26
CA GLN A 7 -24.00 -18.58 45.49
C GLN A 7 -24.17 -18.42 43.97
N GLU A 8 -25.37 -18.10 43.50
CA GLU A 8 -25.64 -17.86 42.07
C GLU A 8 -24.93 -16.61 41.56
N ALA A 9 -24.92 -15.52 42.35
CA ALA A 9 -24.19 -14.30 42.02
C ALA A 9 -22.67 -14.54 41.90
N LYS A 10 -22.08 -15.31 42.83
CA LYS A 10 -20.66 -15.66 42.78
C LYS A 10 -20.32 -16.50 41.54
N ARG A 11 -21.19 -17.44 41.15
CA ARG A 11 -21.00 -18.23 39.92
C ARG A 11 -21.04 -17.36 38.66
N LYS A 12 -22.00 -16.44 38.56
CA LYS A 12 -22.10 -15.52 37.41
C LYS A 12 -20.91 -14.59 37.26
N VAL A 13 -20.34 -14.11 38.37
CA VAL A 13 -19.13 -13.26 38.33
C VAL A 13 -17.91 -14.06 37.90
N LEU A 14 -17.73 -15.28 38.42
CA LEU A 14 -16.62 -16.15 38.03
C LEU A 14 -16.70 -16.58 36.55
N GLU A 15 -17.89 -16.87 36.05
CA GLU A 15 -18.12 -17.23 34.64
C GLU A 15 -17.86 -16.04 33.68
N ALA A 16 -18.27 -14.83 34.07
CA ALA A 16 -18.00 -13.62 33.30
C ALA A 16 -16.51 -13.25 33.28
N GLU A 17 -15.78 -13.46 34.38
CA GLU A 17 -14.34 -13.25 34.43
C GLU A 17 -13.57 -14.28 33.60
N ALA A 18 -13.99 -15.55 33.65
CA ALA A 18 -13.40 -16.61 32.83
C ALA A 18 -13.60 -16.35 31.33
N LYS A 19 -14.80 -15.89 30.91
CA LYS A 19 -15.08 -15.56 29.52
C LYS A 19 -14.25 -14.37 29.01
N ARG A 20 -13.99 -13.37 29.87
CA ARG A 20 -13.12 -12.23 29.53
C ARG A 20 -11.64 -12.60 29.42
N LYS A 21 -11.15 -13.52 30.26
CA LYS A 21 -9.76 -14.01 30.17
C LYS A 21 -9.54 -14.84 28.90
N ALA A 22 -10.49 -15.71 28.53
CA ALA A 22 -10.39 -16.50 27.30
C ALA A 22 -10.39 -15.64 26.02
N ASP A 23 -11.23 -14.60 25.95
CA ASP A 23 -11.29 -13.69 24.79
C ASP A 23 -10.04 -12.81 24.65
N ALA A 24 -9.46 -12.37 25.78
CA ALA A 24 -8.21 -11.61 25.79
C ALA A 24 -6.99 -12.44 25.38
N GLU A 25 -6.96 -13.73 25.73
CA GLU A 25 -5.86 -14.64 25.36
C GLU A 25 -5.95 -15.04 23.87
N ALA A 26 -7.16 -15.27 23.34
CA ALA A 26 -7.36 -15.54 21.92
C ALA A 26 -6.96 -14.35 21.03
N LYS A 27 -7.19 -13.11 21.48
CA LYS A 27 -6.82 -11.92 20.72
C LYS A 27 -5.30 -11.69 20.66
N LYS A 28 -4.56 -12.06 21.71
CA LYS A 28 -3.08 -11.97 21.72
C LYS A 28 -2.40 -13.03 20.86
N ALA A 29 -2.96 -14.25 20.81
CA ALA A 29 -2.42 -15.31 19.96
C ALA A 29 -2.58 -15.02 18.46
N ALA A 30 -3.66 -14.32 18.06
CA ALA A 30 -3.87 -13.92 16.65
C ALA A 30 -2.91 -12.81 16.19
N GLU A 31 -2.54 -11.88 17.07
CA GLU A 31 -1.65 -10.75 16.71
C GLU A 31 -0.18 -11.18 16.59
N GLU A 32 0.24 -12.24 17.30
CA GLU A 32 1.63 -12.75 17.23
C GLU A 32 1.89 -13.65 16.00
N GLU A 33 0.86 -14.30 15.43
CA GLU A 33 1.03 -15.13 14.21
C GLU A 33 1.13 -14.28 12.93
N GLU A 34 0.53 -13.08 12.89
CA GLU A 34 0.57 -12.22 11.70
C GLU A 34 1.91 -11.47 11.55
N ALA A 35 2.66 -11.29 12.64
CA ALA A 35 3.96 -10.62 12.63
C ALA A 35 5.11 -11.48 12.05
N LYS A 36 5.01 -12.81 12.10
CA LYS A 36 6.09 -13.71 11.63
C LYS A 36 6.06 -14.02 10.11
N LYS A 37 4.98 -13.70 9.40
CA LYS A 37 4.87 -13.91 7.94
C LYS A 37 5.36 -12.74 7.07
N LYS A 38 5.68 -11.58 7.66
CA LYS A 38 6.19 -10.41 6.91
C LYS A 38 7.71 -10.26 6.86
N SER A 39 8.48 -11.04 7.64
CA SER A 39 9.94 -10.90 7.71
C SER A 39 10.73 -11.93 6.89
N ALA A 40 10.07 -12.83 6.14
CA ALA A 40 10.76 -13.87 5.35
C ALA A 40 10.73 -13.64 3.82
N GLU A 41 9.95 -12.69 3.32
CA GLU A 41 9.77 -12.49 1.87
C GLU A 41 10.73 -11.45 1.26
N ASP A 42 11.42 -10.64 2.08
CA ASP A 42 12.30 -9.54 1.60
C ASP A 42 13.76 -9.96 1.37
N GLU A 43 14.20 -11.15 1.81
CA GLU A 43 15.62 -11.55 1.78
C GLU A 43 16.01 -12.47 0.60
N ALA A 44 15.06 -12.92 -0.23
CA ALA A 44 15.34 -13.84 -1.34
C ALA A 44 15.61 -13.15 -2.70
N ASN A 45 15.31 -11.86 -2.88
CA ASN A 45 15.40 -11.20 -4.19
C ASN A 45 16.71 -10.42 -4.45
N LYS A 46 17.73 -10.55 -3.60
CA LYS A 46 18.95 -9.70 -3.69
C LYS A 46 20.25 -10.39 -4.15
N ALA A 47 20.23 -11.68 -4.51
CA ALA A 47 21.48 -12.45 -4.68
C ALA A 47 21.82 -13.02 -6.07
N GLU A 48 20.90 -13.19 -7.04
CA GLU A 48 21.22 -13.97 -8.27
C GLU A 48 21.06 -13.26 -9.62
N GLY A 49 20.95 -11.93 -9.66
CA GLY A 49 20.61 -11.21 -10.90
C GLY A 49 21.74 -10.49 -11.64
N GLY A 50 22.99 -10.57 -11.18
CA GLY A 50 24.02 -9.60 -11.55
C GLY A 50 25.31 -10.22 -12.05
N GLU A 51 25.36 -10.73 -13.29
CA GLU A 51 26.58 -10.66 -14.12
C GLU A 51 26.41 -11.05 -15.61
N GLU A 52 25.37 -11.81 -16.00
CA GLU A 52 25.24 -12.26 -17.40
C GLU A 52 24.46 -11.35 -18.36
N LYS A 53 23.70 -10.35 -17.88
CA LYS A 53 22.88 -9.50 -18.77
C LYS A 53 23.63 -8.37 -19.47
N ARG A 54 24.95 -8.24 -19.33
CA ARG A 54 25.74 -7.20 -20.02
C ARG A 54 26.24 -7.58 -21.42
N LYS A 55 26.01 -8.81 -21.88
CA LYS A 55 26.50 -9.26 -23.21
C LYS A 55 25.43 -9.52 -24.27
N LEU A 56 24.15 -9.44 -23.92
CA LEU A 56 23.03 -9.67 -24.86
C LEU A 56 22.49 -8.40 -25.57
N PHE A 57 23.05 -7.22 -25.31
CA PHE A 57 22.68 -5.97 -26.00
C PHE A 57 23.71 -5.50 -27.04
N ALA A 58 24.72 -6.33 -27.33
CA ALA A 58 25.62 -6.13 -28.44
C ALA A 58 25.22 -7.09 -29.56
N THR A 59 24.22 -6.72 -30.36
CA THR A 59 24.12 -6.94 -31.82
C THR A 59 22.66 -6.83 -32.28
N ASP A 60 22.54 -6.29 -33.49
CA ASP A 60 21.38 -6.24 -34.38
C ASP A 60 20.35 -5.11 -34.20
N GLY A 61 20.51 -4.14 -35.11
CA GLY A 61 19.56 -3.08 -35.38
C GLY A 61 18.28 -3.62 -36.01
N THR A 62 17.16 -3.13 -35.48
CA THR A 62 15.84 -2.90 -36.07
C THR A 62 14.82 -2.75 -34.92
N GLY A 63 15.16 -1.92 -33.93
CA GLY A 63 14.27 -1.57 -32.83
C GLY A 63 13.53 -0.28 -33.18
N ARG A 64 12.26 -0.43 -33.54
CA ARG A 64 11.31 0.63 -33.90
C ARG A 64 11.51 1.90 -33.05
N ASN A 65 11.73 3.02 -33.74
CA ASN A 65 11.56 4.37 -33.22
C ASN A 65 10.09 4.56 -32.79
N VAL A 66 9.71 4.04 -31.63
CA VAL A 66 8.54 4.55 -30.93
C VAL A 66 8.97 5.90 -30.37
N LYS A 67 8.66 6.91 -31.16
CA LYS A 67 8.81 8.33 -30.91
C LYS A 67 7.99 8.70 -29.66
N ALA A 68 8.42 8.30 -28.47
CA ALA A 68 7.92 8.82 -27.20
C ALA A 68 8.54 10.20 -26.99
N LYS A 69 8.02 11.14 -27.77
CA LYS A 69 8.31 12.55 -27.74
C LYS A 69 7.57 13.16 -26.54
N THR A 70 8.06 12.92 -25.33
CA THR A 70 7.64 13.66 -24.13
C THR A 70 8.88 14.07 -23.34
N SER A 71 9.44 15.22 -23.72
CA SER A 71 10.13 16.18 -22.82
C SER A 71 11.06 15.60 -21.75
N ALA A 72 12.04 14.79 -22.15
CA ALA A 72 13.22 14.52 -21.32
C ALA A 72 14.23 15.67 -21.51
N GLY A 73 14.12 16.70 -20.68
CA GLY A 73 14.99 17.88 -20.77
C GLY A 73 15.18 18.68 -19.48
N GLU A 74 14.37 18.43 -18.44
CA GLU A 74 14.65 18.91 -17.09
C GLU A 74 14.81 17.69 -16.19
N LYS A 75 15.85 17.72 -15.35
CA LYS A 75 16.13 16.70 -14.32
C LYS A 75 14.99 16.72 -13.31
N SER A 76 13.87 16.08 -13.66
CA SER A 76 12.69 15.98 -12.83
C SER A 76 13.09 15.21 -11.58
N LYS A 77 12.82 15.80 -10.41
CA LYS A 77 13.19 15.18 -9.15
C LYS A 77 12.40 13.88 -9.00
N PRO A 78 13.06 12.76 -8.61
CA PRO A 78 12.34 11.54 -8.30
C PRO A 78 11.45 11.78 -7.08
N VAL A 79 10.22 11.29 -7.18
CA VAL A 79 9.20 11.29 -6.14
C VAL A 79 9.08 9.86 -5.60
N ILE A 80 8.36 9.68 -4.49
CA ILE A 80 8.09 8.36 -3.91
C ILE A 80 7.52 7.38 -4.95
N GLY A 81 7.88 6.10 -4.83
CA GLY A 81 7.32 5.03 -5.65
C GLY A 81 7.90 4.95 -7.07
N GLY A 82 9.03 5.62 -7.32
CA GLY A 82 9.67 5.65 -8.64
C GLY A 82 8.96 6.56 -9.65
N TYR A 83 8.07 7.42 -9.17
CA TYR A 83 7.41 8.43 -10.00
C TYR A 83 8.30 9.67 -10.14
N PHE A 84 8.05 10.47 -11.18
CA PHE A 84 8.76 11.72 -11.43
C PHE A 84 7.78 12.89 -11.51
N GLU A 85 8.19 14.07 -11.05
CA GLU A 85 7.42 15.30 -11.28
C GLU A 85 7.24 15.52 -12.79
N GLY A 86 6.02 15.85 -13.21
CA GLY A 86 5.64 15.99 -14.62
C GLY A 86 5.28 14.67 -15.32
N GLN A 87 5.41 13.52 -14.66
CA GLN A 87 5.05 12.23 -15.25
C GLN A 87 3.53 12.10 -15.44
N THR A 88 3.12 11.58 -16.60
CA THR A 88 1.73 11.22 -16.86
C THR A 88 1.37 9.89 -16.19
N VAL A 89 0.26 9.88 -15.46
CA VAL A 89 -0.25 8.71 -14.72
C VAL A 89 -1.74 8.52 -14.98
N TYR A 90 -2.23 7.31 -14.70
CA TYR A 90 -3.63 6.95 -14.83
C TYR A 90 -4.19 6.55 -13.46
N ALA A 91 -5.41 6.98 -13.15
CA ALA A 91 -6.12 6.51 -11.97
C ALA A 91 -6.45 5.02 -12.13
N ALA A 92 -6.04 4.17 -11.19
CA ALA A 92 -6.33 2.73 -11.23
C ALA A 92 -7.75 2.37 -10.74
N LYS A 93 -8.42 3.31 -10.07
CA LYS A 93 -9.78 3.16 -9.53
C LYS A 93 -10.45 4.53 -9.39
N ASN A 94 -11.76 4.52 -9.20
CA ASN A 94 -12.51 5.74 -8.90
C ASN A 94 -12.02 6.35 -7.58
N ILE A 95 -11.67 7.63 -7.60
CA ILE A 95 -11.30 8.40 -6.41
C ILE A 95 -12.54 9.15 -5.95
N THR A 96 -12.90 8.96 -4.69
CA THR A 96 -14.06 9.60 -4.08
C THR A 96 -13.62 10.58 -2.99
N VAL A 97 -14.30 11.72 -2.93
CA VAL A 97 -14.15 12.72 -1.87
C VAL A 97 -15.53 12.98 -1.32
N LYS A 98 -15.73 12.78 0.00
CA LYS A 98 -17.03 12.93 0.67
C LYS A 98 -18.17 12.12 -0.01
N GLY A 99 -17.85 10.93 -0.52
CA GLY A 99 -18.84 10.05 -1.18
C GLY A 99 -19.12 10.36 -2.64
N GLN A 100 -18.58 11.45 -3.20
CA GLN A 100 -18.72 11.80 -4.63
C GLN A 100 -17.46 11.40 -5.40
N ILE A 101 -17.63 10.81 -6.59
CA ILE A 101 -16.51 10.44 -7.47
C ILE A 101 -15.96 11.73 -8.09
N VAL A 102 -14.74 12.10 -7.71
CA VAL A 102 -14.05 13.29 -8.25
C VAL A 102 -13.13 12.95 -9.41
N VAL A 103 -12.67 11.70 -9.49
CA VAL A 103 -11.81 11.19 -10.57
C VAL A 103 -12.26 9.78 -10.92
N LYS A 104 -12.60 9.56 -12.20
CA LYS A 104 -12.96 8.23 -12.72
C LYS A 104 -11.73 7.33 -12.86
N ASN A 105 -11.98 6.03 -12.83
CA ASN A 105 -10.99 5.03 -13.22
C ASN A 105 -10.46 5.34 -14.64
N HIS A 106 -9.18 5.09 -14.86
CA HIS A 106 -8.40 5.39 -16.07
C HIS A 106 -8.35 6.87 -16.47
N ALA A 107 -8.74 7.80 -15.59
CA ALA A 107 -8.54 9.22 -15.85
C ALA A 107 -7.04 9.56 -15.88
N VAL A 108 -6.66 10.41 -16.84
CA VAL A 108 -5.29 10.88 -17.03
C VAL A 108 -4.99 12.05 -16.09
N GLY A 109 -3.82 12.00 -15.45
CA GLY A 109 -3.29 13.10 -14.67
C GLY A 109 -1.78 13.22 -14.79
N THR A 110 -1.26 14.29 -14.22
CA THR A 110 0.18 14.60 -14.18
C THR A 110 0.62 14.69 -12.72
N VAL A 111 1.73 14.04 -12.40
CA VAL A 111 2.35 14.13 -11.06
C VAL A 111 2.87 15.54 -10.85
N VAL A 112 2.41 16.21 -9.80
CA VAL A 112 2.87 17.54 -9.41
C VAL A 112 4.04 17.45 -8.45
N GLY A 113 4.04 16.44 -7.57
CA GLY A 113 5.08 16.22 -6.57
C GLY A 113 4.59 15.38 -5.38
N PRO A 114 5.30 15.41 -4.25
CA PRO A 114 4.85 14.82 -3.00
C PRO A 114 3.56 15.47 -2.48
N SER A 115 2.74 14.72 -1.74
CA SER A 115 1.55 15.28 -1.08
C SER A 115 1.94 16.18 0.10
N GLU A 116 1.24 17.31 0.27
CA GLU A 116 1.46 18.21 1.42
C GLU A 116 1.16 17.54 2.77
N THR A 117 0.14 16.70 2.83
CA THR A 117 -0.27 16.06 4.09
C THR A 117 0.63 14.89 4.48
N ASN A 118 1.12 14.14 3.50
CA ASN A 118 1.92 12.93 3.71
C ASN A 118 2.94 12.73 2.57
N PRO A 119 4.05 13.49 2.54
CA PRO A 119 4.99 13.50 1.42
C PRO A 119 5.74 12.16 1.27
N SER A 120 5.93 11.43 2.36
CA SER A 120 6.63 10.13 2.38
C SER A 120 5.76 8.93 2.03
N GLN A 121 4.46 9.11 1.73
CA GLN A 121 3.55 8.00 1.42
C GLN A 121 2.62 8.29 0.24
N ARG A 122 2.42 9.56 -0.10
CA ARG A 122 1.43 9.97 -1.11
C ARG A 122 2.03 10.97 -2.08
N ILE A 123 1.57 10.88 -3.33
CA ILE A 123 1.87 11.84 -4.39
C ILE A 123 0.66 12.72 -4.68
N ALA A 124 0.92 13.98 -5.01
CA ALA A 124 -0.07 14.90 -5.54
C ALA A 124 -0.13 14.76 -7.06
N VAL A 125 -1.33 14.52 -7.58
CA VAL A 125 -1.59 14.37 -9.02
C VAL A 125 -2.65 15.37 -9.45
N GLN A 126 -2.37 16.10 -10.53
CA GLN A 126 -3.31 16.97 -11.18
C GLN A 126 -4.00 16.23 -12.32
N PHE A 127 -5.28 15.88 -12.13
CA PHE A 127 -6.11 15.26 -13.16
C PHE A 127 -6.68 16.32 -14.11
N ALA A 128 -6.66 16.03 -15.41
CA ALA A 128 -7.14 16.95 -16.45
C ALA A 128 -8.66 17.16 -16.41
N LYS A 129 -9.41 16.16 -15.92
CA LYS A 129 -10.86 16.22 -15.77
C LYS A 129 -11.25 15.77 -14.36
N ARG A 130 -11.92 16.66 -13.64
CA ARG A 130 -12.61 16.39 -12.38
C ARG A 130 -14.12 16.47 -12.65
N GLU A 131 -14.88 15.58 -12.06
CA GLU A 131 -16.35 15.59 -12.15
C GLU A 131 -17.00 16.31 -10.97
#